data_AF-A0A1S9MHS2-F1
#
_entry.id   AF-A0A1S9MHS2-F1
#
_cell.length_a   1.000
_cell.length_b   1.000
_cell.length_c   1.000
_cell.angle_alpha   90.00
_cell.angle_beta   90.00
_cell.angle_gamma   90.00
#
_symmetry.space_group_name_H-M   'P 1'
#
loop_
_entity.id
_entity.type
_entity.pdbx_description
1 polymer ?
#
loop_
_entity_poly.entity_id
_entity_poly.type
_entity_poly.pdbx_seq_one_letter_code
_entity_poly.pdbx_strand_id
1 'polypeptide(L)'
;MNESGRRSSDNSGNRDGGSHGNRGPRGESNRNAQGRERNRGPQRGFTTNAPSQRTRRADPARLVAFEVLRAVASEDAYANLVLPSRIRHHHLDKRDAGFATELSYGALRGQGMYDAVLAECVDRPLDQLDPAVLDALRLGAHQLLAMRVPAHAALDQTVGLARAVIGAGPSSLINAVLRKVTARTLPEWLDHLLENETDETRIASVRHAHPEWIVRALRQSLVMHGRPASEITELLEADNAAPVVNLVALPGIGNLDEALENGATPGELVIDSALSSGGDLGRMSSIREGTTRVQDVGSQLVARAVAGVDLGQATQDGEKWLDLCAGPGGKAALLAALAHQEGATLLANEPAEHRAKLVSQALSAVPADSWTVRVGDGRDVGKEQPEAFDRVLVDVPCSGLGALRRRPESRWRRTPKDLADLGPLQRELLNSAIDAVKPGGVVAYVTCSPHPAETTAVVSDVLRKRDDLEQIDAGAAVDAVSLSGNLGAGHELTAQLWPHVHQTDAMFLALIRKKP
;
A
#
# COMPACT_ATOMS: atom_id res chain seq x y z
N MET A 1 -52.63 19.30 8.92
CA MET A 1 -53.63 19.77 7.94
C MET A 1 -53.11 19.40 6.56
N ASN A 2 -53.66 18.49 5.75
CA ASN A 2 -54.85 17.63 5.77
C ASN A 2 -54.49 16.41 4.89
N GLU A 3 -54.70 15.17 5.38
CA GLU A 3 -55.77 14.24 4.95
C GLU A 3 -55.60 13.70 3.50
N SER A 4 -55.28 12.42 3.25
CA SER A 4 -55.94 11.14 3.54
C SER A 4 -56.97 10.67 2.48
N GLY A 5 -56.87 9.40 2.08
CA GLY A 5 -57.97 8.56 1.55
C GLY A 5 -57.67 7.94 0.17
N ARG A 6 -57.34 6.64 0.01
CA ARG A 6 -58.06 5.36 0.21
C ARG A 6 -58.97 4.91 -0.96
N ARG A 7 -58.77 3.62 -1.32
CA ARG A 7 -59.67 2.60 -1.92
C ARG A 7 -59.90 2.68 -3.44
N SER A 8 -59.66 1.65 -4.24
CA SER A 8 -60.03 0.20 -4.25
C SER A 8 -61.32 -0.09 -5.03
N SER A 9 -61.14 -1.00 -5.98
CA SER A 9 -62.01 -2.08 -6.46
C SER A 9 -63.16 -1.82 -7.43
N ASP A 10 -63.12 -2.69 -8.45
CA ASP A 10 -64.19 -3.34 -9.21
C ASP A 10 -64.88 -2.58 -10.35
N ASN A 11 -64.67 -3.09 -11.56
CA ASN A 11 -65.80 -3.36 -12.44
C ASN A 11 -65.56 -4.60 -13.32
N SER A 12 -66.48 -5.54 -13.16
CA SER A 12 -66.74 -6.74 -13.95
C SER A 12 -67.43 -6.43 -15.27
N GLY A 13 -67.27 -7.29 -16.29
CA GLY A 13 -68.32 -7.43 -17.30
C GLY A 13 -67.98 -8.06 -18.65
N ASN A 14 -68.41 -9.32 -18.81
CA ASN A 14 -69.08 -9.92 -19.97
C ASN A 14 -68.33 -10.61 -21.14
N ARG A 15 -68.55 -11.93 -21.17
CA ARG A 15 -69.27 -12.76 -22.18
C ARG A 15 -68.55 -13.48 -23.33
N ASP A 16 -68.57 -14.81 -23.16
CA ASP A 16 -69.13 -15.87 -24.02
C ASP A 16 -68.56 -16.20 -25.41
N GLY A 17 -68.23 -17.49 -25.56
CA GLY A 17 -68.59 -18.27 -26.76
C GLY A 17 -67.59 -19.36 -27.18
N GLY A 18 -67.99 -20.64 -27.13
CA GLY A 18 -67.49 -21.65 -28.09
C GLY A 18 -66.98 -22.98 -27.52
N SER A 19 -67.87 -23.96 -27.46
CA SER A 19 -67.61 -25.40 -27.22
C SER A 19 -66.95 -26.07 -28.43
N HIS A 20 -65.96 -26.97 -28.22
CA HIS A 20 -65.91 -28.29 -28.84
C HIS A 20 -64.87 -29.20 -28.17
N GLY A 21 -65.29 -30.43 -27.87
CA GLY A 21 -64.51 -31.41 -27.13
C GLY A 21 -63.60 -32.27 -28.00
N ASN A 22 -62.59 -32.85 -27.37
CA ASN A 22 -62.08 -34.15 -27.78
C ASN A 22 -61.51 -34.90 -26.57
N ARG A 23 -62.03 -36.11 -26.33
CA ARG A 23 -61.59 -37.06 -25.30
C ARG A 23 -60.81 -38.18 -25.96
N GLY A 24 -59.66 -38.55 -25.41
CA GLY A 24 -59.04 -39.87 -25.55
C GLY A 24 -57.51 -39.88 -25.37
N PRO A 25 -56.88 -41.00 -24.95
CA PRO A 25 -57.33 -41.98 -23.96
C PRO A 25 -56.30 -42.20 -22.82
N ARG A 26 -56.77 -42.90 -21.77
CA ARG A 26 -56.02 -43.29 -20.58
C ARG A 26 -55.00 -44.40 -20.88
N GLY A 27 -53.80 -44.21 -20.31
CA GLY A 27 -52.77 -45.17 -19.89
C GLY A 27 -52.80 -46.63 -20.38
N GLU A 28 -51.84 -46.97 -21.23
CA GLU A 28 -51.35 -48.34 -21.41
C GLU A 28 -49.97 -48.49 -20.73
N SER A 29 -49.89 -49.42 -19.77
CA SER A 29 -48.65 -49.80 -19.10
C SER A 29 -47.89 -50.83 -19.94
N ASN A 30 -46.72 -50.46 -20.45
CA ASN A 30 -45.83 -51.40 -21.16
C ASN A 30 -45.07 -52.29 -20.15
N ARG A 31 -45.65 -53.44 -19.80
CA ARG A 31 -44.97 -54.56 -19.10
C ARG A 31 -44.68 -55.67 -20.11
N ASN A 32 -43.51 -56.31 -20.02
CA ASN A 32 -43.20 -57.52 -20.79
C ASN A 32 -43.63 -58.79 -20.03
N ALA A 33 -43.74 -59.91 -20.75
CA ALA A 33 -44.32 -61.18 -20.30
C ALA A 33 -43.58 -61.93 -19.16
N GLN A 34 -42.61 -61.30 -18.50
CA GLN A 34 -41.94 -61.81 -17.29
C GLN A 34 -41.97 -60.82 -16.11
N GLY A 35 -42.82 -59.79 -16.16
CA GLY A 35 -43.11 -58.95 -14.99
C GLY A 35 -41.96 -58.07 -14.48
N ARG A 36 -40.96 -57.73 -15.31
CA ARG A 36 -39.85 -56.84 -14.91
C ARG A 36 -40.10 -55.40 -15.37
N GLU A 37 -40.23 -54.50 -14.41
CA GLU A 37 -40.35 -53.06 -14.61
C GLU A 37 -38.96 -52.44 -14.87
N ARG A 38 -38.78 -51.73 -15.98
CA ARG A 38 -37.54 -50.97 -16.23
C ARG A 38 -37.57 -49.69 -15.37
N ASN A 39 -36.96 -49.75 -14.19
CA ASN A 39 -36.68 -48.56 -13.38
C ASN A 39 -35.76 -47.60 -14.18
N ARG A 40 -36.35 -46.56 -14.79
CA ARG A 40 -35.60 -45.37 -15.20
C ARG A 40 -35.31 -44.57 -13.93
N GLY A 41 -34.04 -44.55 -13.51
CA GLY A 41 -33.58 -43.63 -12.47
C GLY A 41 -33.86 -42.16 -12.82
N PRO A 42 -33.82 -41.25 -11.84
CA PRO A 42 -34.24 -39.87 -12.03
C PRO A 42 -33.38 -39.19 -13.11
N GLN A 43 -34.05 -38.56 -14.08
CA GLN A 43 -33.41 -37.75 -15.11
C GLN A 43 -32.53 -36.69 -14.43
N ARG A 44 -31.21 -36.80 -14.62
CA ARG A 44 -30.29 -35.69 -14.35
C ARG A 44 -30.76 -34.51 -15.21
N GLY A 45 -31.20 -33.43 -14.58
CA GLY A 45 -31.51 -32.18 -15.25
C GLY A 45 -30.24 -31.62 -15.89
N PHE A 46 -30.04 -31.89 -17.17
CA PHE A 46 -29.04 -31.18 -17.96
C PHE A 46 -29.51 -29.73 -18.08
N THR A 47 -28.71 -28.81 -17.54
CA THR A 47 -28.92 -27.38 -17.73
C THR A 47 -28.90 -27.07 -19.23
N THR A 48 -29.86 -26.30 -19.72
CA THR A 48 -30.11 -25.95 -21.13
C THR A 48 -29.04 -25.06 -21.80
N ASN A 49 -27.93 -24.78 -21.13
CA ASN A 49 -26.87 -23.93 -21.67
C ASN A 49 -25.66 -24.78 -22.09
N ALA A 50 -25.19 -24.57 -23.32
CA ALA A 50 -23.90 -25.10 -23.79
C ALA A 50 -22.77 -24.59 -22.86
N PRO A 51 -21.67 -25.34 -22.66
CA PRO A 51 -20.55 -24.91 -21.81
C PRO A 51 -19.99 -23.53 -22.18
N SER A 52 -20.07 -23.14 -23.45
CA SER A 52 -19.67 -21.84 -23.98
C SER A 52 -20.58 -20.67 -23.58
N GLN A 53 -21.74 -20.93 -22.98
CA GLN A 53 -22.69 -19.92 -22.51
C GLN A 53 -22.69 -19.73 -20.98
N ARG A 54 -22.01 -20.59 -20.23
CA ARG A 54 -21.69 -20.30 -18.83
C ARG A 54 -20.53 -19.31 -18.82
N THR A 55 -20.76 -18.16 -18.18
CA THR A 55 -19.85 -17.03 -17.92
C THR A 55 -19.43 -16.17 -19.12
N ARG A 56 -20.37 -15.36 -19.65
CA ARG A 56 -20.04 -14.13 -20.42
C ARG A 56 -19.71 -12.93 -19.52
N ARG A 57 -19.75 -13.08 -18.20
CA ARG A 57 -19.39 -12.03 -17.23
C ARG A 57 -18.22 -12.52 -16.41
N ALA A 58 -17.19 -11.68 -16.33
CA ALA A 58 -16.08 -11.89 -15.43
C ALA A 58 -16.57 -11.84 -13.97
N ASP A 59 -15.98 -12.66 -13.11
CA ASP A 59 -16.11 -12.53 -11.67
C ASP A 59 -15.69 -11.11 -11.23
N PRO A 60 -16.56 -10.34 -10.53
CA PRO A 60 -16.30 -8.93 -10.23
C PRO A 60 -15.00 -8.70 -9.45
N ALA A 61 -14.66 -9.59 -8.51
CA ALA A 61 -13.45 -9.45 -7.71
C ALA A 61 -12.18 -9.62 -8.56
N ARG A 62 -12.16 -10.62 -9.47
CA ARG A 62 -11.07 -10.80 -10.46
C ARG A 62 -11.00 -9.67 -11.47
N LEU A 63 -12.15 -9.14 -11.90
CA LEU A 63 -12.20 -7.98 -12.79
C LEU A 63 -11.57 -6.75 -12.14
N VAL A 64 -11.92 -6.46 -10.89
CA VAL A 64 -11.30 -5.36 -10.11
C VAL A 64 -9.79 -5.54 -10.03
N ALA A 65 -9.31 -6.74 -9.71
CA ALA A 65 -7.87 -6.99 -9.63
C ALA A 65 -7.16 -6.78 -10.97
N PHE A 66 -7.78 -7.21 -12.07
CA PHE A 66 -7.28 -6.98 -13.41
C PHE A 66 -7.24 -5.49 -13.78
N GLU A 67 -8.31 -4.74 -13.51
CA GLU A 67 -8.35 -3.29 -13.74
C GLU A 67 -7.25 -2.56 -12.95
N VAL A 68 -6.95 -3.01 -11.72
CA VAL A 68 -5.85 -2.46 -10.92
C VAL A 68 -4.50 -2.74 -11.56
N LEU A 69 -4.21 -3.99 -11.95
CA LEU A 69 -2.95 -4.33 -12.64
C LEU A 69 -2.81 -3.55 -13.96
N ARG A 70 -3.89 -3.42 -14.73
CA ARG A 70 -3.90 -2.61 -15.96
C ARG A 70 -3.56 -1.15 -15.70
N ALA A 71 -4.19 -0.53 -14.70
CA ALA A 71 -3.91 0.86 -14.34
C ALA A 71 -2.46 1.05 -13.87
N VAL A 72 -1.95 0.11 -13.06
CA VAL A 72 -0.56 0.10 -12.61
C VAL A 72 0.42 -0.03 -13.78
N ALA A 73 0.13 -0.92 -14.75
CA ALA A 73 1.03 -1.19 -15.86
C ALA A 73 1.00 -0.09 -16.95
N SER A 74 -0.14 0.56 -17.17
CA SER A 74 -0.33 1.49 -18.31
C SER A 74 -0.43 2.97 -17.95
N GLU A 75 -0.80 3.32 -16.72
CA GLU A 75 -1.05 4.71 -16.30
C GLU A 75 -0.05 5.18 -15.23
N ASP A 76 0.97 4.38 -14.90
CA ASP A 76 1.89 4.62 -13.80
C ASP A 76 1.17 4.86 -12.44
N ALA A 77 -0.08 4.39 -12.32
CA ALA A 77 -0.90 4.59 -11.14
C ALA A 77 -0.44 3.70 -9.97
N TYR A 78 -0.66 4.12 -8.72
CA TYR A 78 -0.35 3.29 -7.56
C TYR A 78 -1.55 2.46 -7.12
N ALA A 79 -1.33 1.18 -6.79
CA ALA A 79 -2.38 0.24 -6.46
C ALA A 79 -3.20 0.69 -5.24
N ASN A 80 -2.53 1.30 -4.25
CA ASN A 80 -3.16 1.84 -3.03
C ASN A 80 -4.12 3.00 -3.29
N LEU A 81 -4.01 3.69 -4.43
CA LEU A 81 -4.92 4.75 -4.82
C LEU A 81 -6.06 4.22 -5.70
N VAL A 82 -5.76 3.29 -6.62
CA VAL A 82 -6.74 2.78 -7.59
C VAL A 82 -7.71 1.78 -6.97
N LEU A 83 -7.19 0.81 -6.20
CA LEU A 83 -7.97 -0.33 -5.70
C LEU A 83 -9.21 0.10 -4.88
N PRO A 84 -9.13 1.03 -3.89
CA PRO A 84 -10.31 1.43 -3.12
C PRO A 84 -11.42 2.03 -3.98
N SER A 85 -11.06 2.80 -5.02
CA SER A 85 -12.03 3.39 -5.94
C SER A 85 -12.72 2.33 -6.80
N ARG A 86 -11.97 1.32 -7.29
CA ARG A 86 -12.52 0.22 -8.08
C ARG A 86 -13.42 -0.69 -7.24
N ILE A 87 -13.03 -1.02 -6.00
CA ILE A 87 -13.87 -1.77 -5.05
C ILE A 87 -15.23 -1.09 -4.85
N ARG A 88 -15.24 0.23 -4.61
CA ARG A 88 -16.47 1.00 -4.44
C ARG A 88 -17.31 1.05 -5.72
N HIS A 89 -16.67 1.27 -6.87
CA HIS A 89 -17.35 1.34 -8.17
C HIS A 89 -18.09 0.05 -8.51
N HIS A 90 -17.50 -1.10 -8.21
CA HIS A 90 -18.09 -2.42 -8.46
C HIS A 90 -18.93 -2.95 -7.29
N HIS A 91 -19.13 -2.16 -6.23
CA HIS A 91 -19.93 -2.51 -5.06
C HIS A 91 -19.58 -3.87 -4.43
N LEU A 92 -18.29 -4.20 -4.35
CA LEU A 92 -17.87 -5.46 -3.76
C LEU A 92 -18.21 -5.52 -2.27
N ASP A 93 -18.71 -6.67 -1.82
CA ASP A 93 -18.91 -6.92 -0.40
C ASP A 93 -17.57 -7.14 0.33
N LYS A 94 -17.60 -7.29 1.67
CA LYS A 94 -16.37 -7.45 2.47
C LYS A 94 -15.51 -8.64 2.02
N ARG A 95 -16.15 -9.76 1.63
CA ARG A 95 -15.45 -10.99 1.24
C ARG A 95 -14.80 -10.81 -0.12
N ASP A 96 -15.55 -10.30 -1.09
CA ASP A 96 -15.06 -10.08 -2.45
C ASP A 96 -14.02 -8.96 -2.51
N ALA A 97 -14.19 -7.90 -1.72
CA ALA A 97 -13.19 -6.86 -1.55
C ALA A 97 -11.88 -7.40 -0.97
N GLY A 98 -11.97 -8.30 0.04
CA GLY A 98 -10.80 -8.99 0.60
C GLY A 98 -10.11 -9.86 -0.45
N PHE A 99 -10.87 -10.65 -1.23
CA PHE A 99 -10.33 -11.47 -2.31
C PHE A 99 -9.67 -10.62 -3.42
N ALA A 100 -10.32 -9.54 -3.87
CA ALA A 100 -9.78 -8.63 -4.86
C ALA A 100 -8.51 -7.92 -4.37
N THR A 101 -8.46 -7.55 -3.08
CA THR A 101 -7.29 -6.93 -2.45
C THR A 101 -6.10 -7.88 -2.45
N GLU A 102 -6.29 -9.12 -1.99
CA GLU A 102 -5.21 -10.10 -1.98
C GLU A 102 -4.76 -10.44 -3.41
N LEU A 103 -5.71 -10.66 -4.31
CA LEU A 103 -5.39 -10.98 -5.71
C LEU A 103 -4.60 -9.84 -6.40
N SER A 104 -4.96 -8.58 -6.14
CA SER A 104 -4.26 -7.42 -6.72
C SER A 104 -2.85 -7.27 -6.15
N TYR A 105 -2.73 -7.13 -4.82
CA TYR A 105 -1.45 -6.89 -4.18
C TYR A 105 -0.54 -8.11 -4.23
N GLY A 106 -1.09 -9.32 -4.10
CA GLY A 106 -0.34 -10.56 -4.19
C GLY A 106 0.27 -10.78 -5.57
N ALA A 107 -0.48 -10.48 -6.65
CA ALA A 107 0.06 -10.52 -8.00
C ALA A 107 1.17 -9.48 -8.25
N LEU A 108 1.00 -8.25 -7.74
CA LEU A 108 2.02 -7.19 -7.84
C LEU A 108 3.28 -7.50 -7.01
N ARG A 109 3.12 -8.00 -5.78
CA ARG A 109 4.23 -8.43 -4.91
C ARG A 109 5.03 -9.55 -5.56
N GLY A 110 4.35 -10.56 -6.08
CA GLY A 110 4.99 -11.71 -6.71
C GLY A 110 5.41 -11.51 -8.16
N GLN A 111 5.28 -10.31 -8.73
CA GLN A 111 5.43 -10.08 -10.18
C GLN A 111 6.69 -10.71 -10.77
N GLY A 112 7.87 -10.41 -10.23
CA GLY A 112 9.14 -10.95 -10.75
C GLY A 112 9.26 -12.46 -10.67
N MET A 113 8.73 -13.05 -9.59
CA MET A 113 8.70 -14.49 -9.42
C MET A 113 7.73 -15.15 -10.41
N TYR A 114 6.54 -14.57 -10.61
CA TYR A 114 5.58 -15.06 -11.59
C TYR A 114 6.10 -14.88 -13.02
N ASP A 115 6.77 -13.79 -13.32
CA ASP A 115 7.39 -13.56 -14.62
C ASP A 115 8.48 -14.60 -14.90
N ALA A 116 9.32 -14.96 -13.92
CA ALA A 116 10.30 -16.04 -14.06
C ALA A 116 9.63 -17.39 -14.38
N VAL A 117 8.54 -17.73 -13.68
CA VAL A 117 7.76 -18.96 -13.97
C VAL A 117 7.08 -18.91 -15.34
N LEU A 118 6.49 -17.77 -15.70
CA LEU A 118 5.77 -17.60 -16.95
C LEU A 118 6.72 -17.68 -18.14
N ALA A 119 7.96 -17.18 -18.02
CA ALA A 119 8.99 -17.27 -19.05
C ALA A 119 9.31 -18.72 -19.44
N GLU A 120 9.30 -19.66 -18.50
CA GLU A 120 9.45 -21.11 -18.77
C GLU A 120 8.21 -21.74 -19.44
N CYS A 121 7.06 -21.05 -19.39
CA CYS A 121 5.79 -21.56 -19.90
C CYS A 121 5.43 -21.02 -21.29
N VAL A 122 6.11 -19.98 -21.78
CA VAL A 122 5.88 -19.36 -23.09
C VAL A 122 7.08 -19.49 -24.02
N ASP A 123 6.83 -19.61 -25.32
CA ASP A 123 7.91 -19.81 -26.31
C ASP A 123 8.51 -18.49 -26.81
N ARG A 124 8.02 -17.34 -26.33
CA ARG A 124 8.49 -16.00 -26.71
C ARG A 124 8.71 -15.13 -25.47
N PRO A 125 9.60 -14.12 -25.54
CA PRO A 125 9.81 -13.17 -24.45
C PRO A 125 8.51 -12.54 -23.94
N LEU A 126 8.42 -12.31 -22.62
CA LEU A 126 7.20 -11.79 -21.99
C LEU A 126 6.86 -10.36 -22.44
N ASP A 127 7.86 -9.54 -22.75
CA ASP A 127 7.70 -8.17 -23.27
C ASP A 127 7.10 -8.12 -24.69
N GLN A 128 7.07 -9.25 -25.40
CA GLN A 128 6.39 -9.41 -26.69
C GLN A 128 4.96 -9.95 -26.56
N LEU A 129 4.49 -10.24 -25.35
CA LEU A 129 3.10 -10.53 -25.09
C LEU A 129 2.29 -9.24 -25.08
N ASP A 130 1.02 -9.34 -25.46
CA ASP A 130 0.07 -8.26 -25.22
C ASP A 130 0.04 -7.96 -23.71
N PRO A 131 0.21 -6.69 -23.27
CA PRO A 131 0.28 -6.35 -21.86
C PRO A 131 -0.92 -6.83 -21.04
N ALA A 132 -2.13 -6.78 -21.60
CA ALA A 132 -3.34 -7.24 -20.93
C ALA A 132 -3.32 -8.78 -20.76
N VAL A 133 -2.74 -9.51 -21.70
CA VAL A 133 -2.54 -10.96 -21.60
C VAL A 133 -1.55 -11.29 -20.49
N LEU A 134 -0.42 -10.56 -20.41
CA LEU A 134 0.57 -10.76 -19.36
C LEU A 134 -0.01 -10.48 -17.96
N ASP A 135 -0.80 -9.42 -17.81
CA ASP A 135 -1.47 -9.12 -16.53
C ASP A 135 -2.46 -10.22 -16.13
N ALA A 136 -3.23 -10.77 -17.08
CA ALA A 136 -4.11 -11.90 -16.82
C ALA A 136 -3.33 -13.17 -16.44
N LEU A 137 -2.18 -13.42 -17.07
CA LEU A 137 -1.29 -14.52 -16.72
C LEU A 137 -0.73 -14.39 -15.31
N ARG A 138 -0.29 -13.19 -14.90
CA ARG A 138 0.19 -12.90 -13.54
C ARG A 138 -0.89 -13.14 -12.49
N LEU A 139 -2.12 -12.69 -12.73
CA LEU A 139 -3.27 -12.98 -11.85
C LEU A 139 -3.55 -14.49 -11.76
N GLY A 140 -3.50 -15.19 -12.89
CA GLY A 140 -3.69 -16.64 -12.93
C GLY A 140 -2.60 -17.38 -12.15
N ALA A 141 -1.33 -17.01 -12.36
CA ALA A 141 -0.20 -17.59 -11.67
C ALA A 141 -0.29 -17.35 -10.15
N HIS A 142 -0.62 -16.13 -9.71
CA HIS A 142 -0.81 -15.84 -8.29
C HIS A 142 -1.90 -16.73 -7.65
N GLN A 143 -3.07 -16.85 -8.31
CA GLN A 143 -4.14 -17.73 -7.81
C GLN A 143 -3.72 -19.20 -7.71
N LEU A 144 -2.95 -19.69 -8.69
CA LEU A 144 -2.54 -21.10 -8.75
C LEU A 144 -1.41 -21.45 -7.79
N LEU A 145 -0.46 -20.52 -7.60
CA LEU A 145 0.79 -20.78 -6.90
C LEU A 145 0.80 -20.27 -5.46
N ALA A 146 0.01 -19.24 -5.14
CA ALA A 146 0.08 -18.54 -3.85
C ALA A 146 -1.27 -18.39 -3.14
N MET A 147 -2.40 -18.79 -3.75
CA MET A 147 -3.72 -18.74 -3.12
C MET A 147 -4.32 -20.13 -2.91
N ARG A 148 -5.24 -20.23 -1.95
CA ARG A 148 -6.03 -21.46 -1.70
C ARG A 148 -7.26 -21.53 -2.62
N VAL A 149 -7.07 -21.32 -3.92
CA VAL A 149 -8.14 -21.44 -4.94
C VAL A 149 -7.97 -22.77 -5.66
N PRO A 150 -9.03 -23.61 -5.78
CA PRO A 150 -8.93 -24.85 -6.54
C PRO A 150 -8.43 -24.59 -7.97
N ALA A 151 -7.42 -25.35 -8.43
CA ALA A 151 -6.73 -25.07 -9.68
C ALA A 151 -7.67 -24.95 -10.88
N HIS A 152 -8.65 -25.85 -11.02
CA HIS A 152 -9.65 -25.79 -12.10
C HIS A 152 -10.48 -24.50 -12.07
N ALA A 153 -10.79 -23.98 -10.89
CA ALA A 153 -11.57 -22.75 -10.73
C ALA A 153 -10.71 -21.51 -11.05
N ALA A 154 -9.48 -21.44 -10.55
CA ALA A 154 -8.54 -20.36 -10.88
C ALA A 154 -8.32 -20.26 -12.40
N LEU A 155 -8.13 -21.40 -13.06
CA LEU A 155 -7.90 -21.49 -14.51
C LEU A 155 -9.14 -21.06 -15.30
N ASP A 156 -10.30 -21.66 -15.01
CA ASP A 156 -11.57 -21.34 -15.69
C ASP A 156 -11.96 -19.86 -15.52
N GLN A 157 -11.87 -19.33 -14.31
CA GLN A 157 -12.23 -17.93 -14.04
C GLN A 157 -11.26 -16.93 -14.68
N THR A 158 -9.95 -17.22 -14.70
CA THR A 158 -8.97 -16.35 -15.36
C THR A 158 -9.14 -16.35 -16.89
N VAL A 159 -9.44 -17.52 -17.47
CA VAL A 159 -9.74 -17.65 -18.91
C VAL A 159 -11.07 -16.95 -19.26
N GLY A 160 -12.09 -17.08 -18.41
CA GLY A 160 -13.37 -16.39 -18.54
C GLY A 160 -13.21 -14.86 -18.46
N LEU A 161 -12.42 -14.37 -17.50
CA LEU A 161 -12.04 -12.96 -17.39
C LEU A 161 -11.38 -12.47 -18.67
N ALA A 162 -10.33 -13.13 -19.14
CA ALA A 162 -9.63 -12.76 -20.36
C ALA A 162 -10.56 -12.72 -21.59
N ARG A 163 -11.48 -13.70 -21.70
CA ARG A 163 -12.47 -13.73 -22.78
C ARG A 163 -13.40 -12.51 -22.73
N ALA A 164 -13.78 -12.08 -21.53
CA ALA A 164 -14.70 -10.96 -21.33
C ALA A 164 -14.04 -9.60 -21.59
N VAL A 165 -12.77 -9.41 -21.20
CA VAL A 165 -12.10 -8.09 -21.21
C VAL A 165 -11.06 -7.91 -22.32
N ILE A 166 -10.44 -8.98 -22.80
CA ILE A 166 -9.40 -8.95 -23.85
C ILE A 166 -9.96 -9.49 -25.17
N GLY A 167 -10.74 -10.57 -25.10
CA GLY A 167 -11.37 -11.22 -26.25
C GLY A 167 -11.09 -12.72 -26.30
N ALA A 168 -11.81 -13.43 -27.18
CA ALA A 168 -11.78 -14.90 -27.23
C ALA A 168 -10.47 -15.49 -27.77
N GLY A 169 -9.72 -14.76 -28.60
CA GLY A 169 -8.46 -15.23 -29.19
C GLY A 169 -7.38 -15.50 -28.14
N PRO A 170 -6.99 -14.51 -27.32
CA PRO A 170 -5.96 -14.70 -26.29
C PRO A 170 -6.31 -15.70 -25.17
N SER A 171 -7.59 -16.02 -24.97
CA SER A 171 -8.04 -16.95 -23.93
C SER A 171 -7.46 -18.36 -24.09
N SER A 172 -7.20 -18.83 -25.32
CA SER A 172 -6.62 -20.17 -25.55
C SER A 172 -5.16 -20.23 -25.12
N LEU A 173 -4.38 -19.17 -25.41
CA LEU A 173 -2.99 -19.01 -24.96
C LEU A 173 -2.93 -18.99 -23.43
N ILE A 174 -3.76 -18.16 -22.79
CA ILE A 174 -3.81 -18.05 -21.33
C ILE A 174 -4.12 -19.42 -20.69
N ASN A 175 -5.12 -20.14 -21.21
CA ASN A 175 -5.44 -21.48 -20.74
C ASN A 175 -4.26 -22.45 -20.90
N ALA A 176 -3.58 -22.44 -22.06
CA ALA A 176 -2.45 -23.33 -22.32
C ALA A 176 -1.27 -23.05 -21.37
N VAL A 177 -0.92 -21.77 -21.19
CA VAL A 177 0.17 -21.34 -20.32
C VAL A 177 -0.14 -21.66 -18.86
N LEU A 178 -1.33 -21.30 -18.36
CA LEU A 178 -1.68 -21.57 -16.97
C LEU A 178 -1.76 -23.07 -16.65
N ARG A 179 -2.10 -23.93 -17.61
CA ARG A 179 -1.99 -25.38 -17.45
C ARG A 179 -0.54 -25.84 -17.26
N LYS A 180 0.42 -25.26 -18.00
CA LYS A 180 1.85 -25.53 -17.78
C LYS A 180 2.27 -25.07 -16.38
N VAL A 181 1.80 -23.90 -15.93
CA VAL A 181 2.07 -23.40 -14.56
C VAL A 181 1.61 -24.41 -13.50
N THR A 182 0.45 -25.06 -13.68
CA THR A 182 -0.04 -26.08 -12.71
C THR A 182 0.78 -27.37 -12.64
N ALA A 183 1.79 -27.55 -13.50
CA ALA A 183 2.62 -28.75 -13.48
C ALA A 183 3.52 -28.86 -12.24
N ARG A 184 3.74 -27.73 -11.53
CA ARG A 184 4.56 -27.66 -10.31
C ARG A 184 3.91 -26.73 -9.29
N THR A 185 4.13 -27.02 -8.03
CA THR A 185 3.87 -26.11 -6.91
C THR A 185 4.87 -24.95 -6.90
N LEU A 186 4.62 -23.90 -6.12
CA LEU A 186 5.55 -22.78 -6.04
C LEU A 186 6.96 -23.19 -5.56
N PRO A 187 7.13 -24.00 -4.50
CA PRO A 187 8.45 -24.47 -4.10
C PRO A 187 9.17 -25.24 -5.21
N GLU A 188 8.47 -26.15 -5.90
CA GLU A 188 9.03 -26.93 -7.02
C GLU A 188 9.43 -26.04 -8.21
N TRP A 189 8.69 -24.97 -8.48
CA TRP A 189 9.07 -23.97 -9.48
C TRP A 189 10.34 -23.20 -9.06
N LEU A 190 10.42 -22.78 -7.80
CA LEU A 190 11.60 -22.07 -7.30
C LEU A 190 12.85 -22.97 -7.33
N ASP A 191 12.71 -24.23 -6.95
CA ASP A 191 13.82 -25.20 -7.01
C ASP A 191 14.26 -25.43 -8.46
N HIS A 192 13.31 -25.55 -9.40
CA HIS A 192 13.62 -25.69 -10.82
C HIS A 192 14.31 -24.45 -11.41
N LEU A 193 13.82 -23.25 -11.10
CA LEU A 193 14.38 -21.99 -11.58
C LEU A 193 15.78 -21.70 -11.01
N LEU A 194 16.11 -22.29 -9.86
CA LEU A 194 17.34 -21.99 -9.10
C LEU A 194 18.29 -23.19 -8.98
N GLU A 195 18.02 -24.32 -9.66
CA GLU A 195 18.73 -25.61 -9.50
C GLU A 195 20.26 -25.49 -9.63
N ASN A 196 20.75 -24.56 -10.45
CA ASN A 196 22.18 -24.33 -10.70
C ASN A 196 22.61 -22.87 -10.48
N GLU A 197 21.77 -22.06 -9.83
CA GLU A 197 22.12 -20.67 -9.55
C GLU A 197 23.02 -20.59 -8.31
N THR A 198 24.07 -19.78 -8.37
CA THR A 198 25.03 -19.57 -7.28
C THR A 198 25.16 -18.11 -6.86
N ASP A 199 24.70 -17.16 -7.69
CA ASP A 199 24.61 -15.76 -7.28
C ASP A 199 23.49 -15.58 -6.26
N GLU A 200 23.86 -15.42 -4.99
CA GLU A 200 22.94 -15.14 -3.89
C GLU A 200 21.98 -13.97 -4.16
N THR A 201 22.42 -12.99 -4.95
CA THR A 201 21.57 -11.86 -5.35
C THR A 201 20.46 -12.31 -6.29
N ARG A 202 20.79 -13.14 -7.28
CA ARG A 202 19.82 -13.66 -8.24
C ARG A 202 18.87 -14.66 -7.57
N ILE A 203 19.39 -15.51 -6.69
CA ILE A 203 18.58 -16.39 -5.84
C ILE A 203 17.56 -15.59 -5.06
N ALA A 204 18.00 -14.55 -4.33
CA ALA A 204 17.11 -13.70 -3.54
C ALA A 204 16.11 -12.92 -4.42
N SER A 205 16.56 -12.43 -5.58
CA SER A 205 15.73 -11.69 -6.54
C SER A 205 14.54 -12.51 -7.02
N VAL A 206 14.78 -13.76 -7.43
CA VAL A 206 13.71 -14.66 -7.91
C VAL A 206 12.85 -15.14 -6.75
N ARG A 207 13.46 -15.59 -5.65
CA ARG A 207 12.76 -16.20 -4.51
C ARG A 207 11.85 -15.22 -3.77
N HIS A 208 12.26 -13.95 -3.69
CA HIS A 208 11.49 -12.89 -3.01
C HIS A 208 10.86 -11.88 -3.97
N ALA A 209 10.91 -12.07 -5.29
CA ALA A 209 10.29 -11.15 -6.25
C ALA A 209 10.74 -9.68 -6.08
N HIS A 210 12.05 -9.47 -6.06
CA HIS A 210 12.69 -8.14 -6.08
C HIS A 210 13.66 -8.05 -7.25
N PRO A 211 13.79 -6.91 -7.94
CA PRO A 211 14.87 -6.72 -8.91
C PRO A 211 16.24 -6.88 -8.23
N GLU A 212 17.19 -7.50 -8.93
CA GLU A 212 18.55 -7.71 -8.40
C GLU A 212 19.21 -6.43 -7.88
N TRP A 213 18.99 -5.29 -8.54
CA TRP A 213 19.57 -4.03 -8.11
C TRP A 213 19.01 -3.57 -6.76
N ILE A 214 17.74 -3.82 -6.46
CA ILE A 214 17.13 -3.52 -5.16
C ILE A 214 17.68 -4.47 -4.09
N VAL A 215 17.85 -5.75 -4.41
CA VAL A 215 18.50 -6.70 -3.49
C VAL A 215 19.90 -6.22 -3.11
N ARG A 216 20.71 -5.80 -4.09
CA ARG A 216 22.05 -5.23 -3.86
C ARG A 216 21.98 -3.96 -3.00
N ALA A 217 21.07 -3.04 -3.35
CA ALA A 217 20.86 -1.77 -2.65
C ALA A 217 20.46 -1.97 -1.17
N LEU A 218 19.51 -2.87 -0.89
CA LEU A 218 19.07 -3.18 0.47
C LEU A 218 20.17 -3.89 1.28
N ARG A 219 20.89 -4.84 0.66
CA ARG A 219 22.03 -5.51 1.31
C ARG A 219 23.13 -4.53 1.68
N GLN A 220 23.46 -3.60 0.78
CA GLN A 220 24.41 -2.52 1.08
C GLN A 220 23.90 -1.61 2.20
N SER A 221 22.60 -1.28 2.19
CA SER A 221 22.00 -0.43 3.21
C SER A 221 22.08 -1.07 4.59
N LEU A 222 21.84 -2.39 4.73
CA LEU A 222 22.00 -3.11 6.00
C LEU A 222 23.42 -2.87 6.57
N VAL A 223 24.45 -3.16 5.78
CA VAL A 223 25.85 -3.01 6.20
C VAL A 223 26.19 -1.58 6.60
N MET A 224 25.73 -0.59 5.82
CA MET A 224 26.04 0.83 6.05
C MET A 224 25.31 1.41 7.27
N HIS A 225 24.28 0.74 7.77
CA HIS A 225 23.60 1.08 9.03
C HIS A 225 23.93 0.09 10.14
N GLY A 226 25.09 -0.59 10.04
CA GLY A 226 25.62 -1.45 11.10
C GLY A 226 24.94 -2.81 11.25
N ARG A 227 24.12 -3.23 10.28
CA ARG A 227 23.44 -4.53 10.30
C ARG A 227 24.13 -5.55 9.39
N PRO A 228 24.12 -6.84 9.74
CA PRO A 228 24.77 -7.86 8.94
C PRO A 228 24.03 -8.08 7.60
N ALA A 229 24.79 -8.25 6.51
CA ALA A 229 24.24 -8.52 5.18
C ALA A 229 23.38 -9.79 5.11
N SER A 230 23.56 -10.73 6.04
CA SER A 230 22.78 -11.97 6.15
C SER A 230 21.31 -11.75 6.48
N GLU A 231 20.94 -10.58 7.04
CA GLU A 231 19.53 -10.22 7.29
C GLU A 231 18.74 -9.90 6.01
N ILE A 232 19.38 -9.91 4.84
CA ILE A 232 18.72 -9.61 3.56
C ILE A 232 17.48 -10.48 3.32
N THR A 233 17.52 -11.77 3.68
CA THR A 233 16.37 -12.68 3.51
C THR A 233 15.17 -12.23 4.32
N GLU A 234 15.37 -11.96 5.62
CA GLU A 234 14.31 -11.50 6.53
C GLU A 234 13.74 -10.14 6.09
N LEU A 235 14.61 -9.23 5.62
CA LEU A 235 14.19 -7.93 5.09
C LEU A 235 13.30 -8.07 3.85
N LEU A 236 13.70 -8.92 2.88
CA LEU A 236 12.91 -9.14 1.66
C LEU A 236 11.59 -9.86 1.96
N GLU A 237 11.57 -10.76 2.94
CA GLU A 237 10.34 -11.40 3.44
C GLU A 237 9.40 -10.39 4.09
N ALA A 238 9.92 -9.53 4.97
CA ALA A 238 9.13 -8.46 5.60
C ALA A 238 8.61 -7.44 4.55
N ASP A 239 9.38 -7.17 3.50
CA ASP A 239 8.96 -6.30 2.39
C ASP A 239 7.91 -6.95 1.46
N ASN A 240 7.72 -8.26 1.57
CA ASN A 240 6.64 -9.00 0.88
C ASN A 240 5.43 -9.29 1.78
N ALA A 241 5.55 -9.11 3.09
CA ALA A 241 4.43 -9.24 3.99
C ALA A 241 3.36 -8.19 3.64
N ALA A 242 2.08 -8.56 3.79
CA ALA A 242 1.01 -7.58 3.64
C ALA A 242 1.17 -6.49 4.73
N PRO A 243 1.20 -5.20 4.35
CA PRO A 243 1.44 -4.15 5.31
C PRO A 243 0.27 -4.06 6.29
N VAL A 244 0.58 -4.05 7.58
CA VAL A 244 -0.41 -3.74 8.62
C VAL A 244 -0.79 -2.27 8.51
N VAL A 245 -2.08 -2.00 8.68
CA VAL A 245 -2.60 -0.63 8.72
C VAL A 245 -2.32 -0.07 10.10
N ASN A 246 -1.49 0.98 10.14
CA ASN A 246 -1.12 1.64 11.38
C ASN A 246 -1.94 2.92 11.52
N LEU A 247 -2.45 3.15 12.73
CA LEU A 247 -3.25 4.30 13.10
C LEU A 247 -2.49 5.15 14.13
N VAL A 248 -2.78 6.44 14.15
CA VAL A 248 -2.35 7.39 15.18
C VAL A 248 -3.53 8.26 15.59
N ALA A 249 -3.81 8.35 16.88
CA ALA A 249 -4.67 9.41 17.41
C ALA A 249 -3.84 10.69 17.56
N LEU A 250 -4.33 11.81 17.03
CA LEU A 250 -3.63 13.08 17.13
C LEU A 250 -3.56 13.51 18.61
N PRO A 251 -2.36 13.73 19.18
CA PRO A 251 -2.20 14.04 20.59
C PRO A 251 -3.05 15.24 21.03
N GLY A 252 -3.85 15.05 22.08
CA GLY A 252 -4.73 16.10 22.63
C GLY A 252 -5.96 16.44 21.78
N ILE A 253 -6.12 15.81 20.60
CA ILE A 253 -7.20 16.10 19.64
C ILE A 253 -8.11 14.88 19.47
N GLY A 254 -7.54 13.67 19.39
CA GLY A 254 -8.27 12.42 19.14
C GLY A 254 -7.99 11.33 20.16
N ASN A 255 -8.63 10.18 19.97
CA ASN A 255 -8.40 8.95 20.72
C ASN A 255 -8.56 7.71 19.83
N LEU A 256 -8.21 6.55 20.35
CA LEU A 256 -8.25 5.28 19.62
C LEU A 256 -9.49 4.42 19.95
N ASP A 257 -10.44 4.92 20.75
CA ASP A 257 -11.55 4.11 21.27
C ASP A 257 -12.37 3.47 20.14
N GLU A 258 -12.78 4.27 19.15
CA GLU A 258 -13.51 3.78 17.98
C GLU A 258 -12.69 2.72 17.21
N ALA A 259 -11.36 2.89 17.10
CA ALA A 259 -10.51 1.92 16.41
C ALA A 259 -10.47 0.58 17.17
N LEU A 260 -10.30 0.63 18.49
CA LEU A 260 -10.23 -0.54 19.36
C LEU A 260 -11.57 -1.29 19.39
N GLU A 261 -12.70 -0.58 19.45
CA GLU A 261 -14.05 -1.15 19.33
C GLU A 261 -14.27 -1.87 17.99
N ASN A 262 -13.62 -1.39 16.92
CA ASN A 262 -13.64 -2.01 15.60
C ASN A 262 -12.55 -3.09 15.40
N GLY A 263 -11.92 -3.56 16.48
CA GLY A 263 -10.98 -4.68 16.47
C GLY A 263 -9.55 -4.31 16.08
N ALA A 264 -9.18 -3.03 16.14
CA ALA A 264 -7.77 -2.65 16.17
C ALA A 264 -7.15 -3.08 17.52
N THR A 265 -5.83 -3.31 17.52
CA THR A 265 -5.07 -3.58 18.74
C THR A 265 -4.16 -2.38 19.04
N PRO A 266 -3.85 -2.09 20.31
CA PRO A 266 -2.86 -1.08 20.65
C PRO A 266 -1.51 -1.36 19.97
N GLY A 267 -0.84 -0.30 19.52
CA GLY A 267 0.53 -0.37 19.00
C GLY A 267 1.54 -0.51 20.12
N GLU A 268 2.65 -1.20 19.86
CA GLU A 268 3.63 -1.57 20.89
C GLU A 268 4.88 -0.67 20.91
N LEU A 269 5.07 0.17 19.88
CA LEU A 269 6.32 0.94 19.71
C LEU A 269 6.20 2.40 20.09
N VAL A 270 5.01 3.00 19.94
CA VAL A 270 4.81 4.44 20.15
C VAL A 270 3.42 4.71 20.71
N ILE A 271 3.32 5.72 21.58
CA ILE A 271 2.05 6.13 22.20
C ILE A 271 1.04 6.62 21.16
N ASP A 272 -0.25 6.51 21.50
CA ASP A 272 -1.40 6.88 20.67
C ASP A 272 -1.46 6.14 19.33
N SER A 273 -0.84 4.95 19.26
CA SER A 273 -0.78 4.12 18.06
C SER A 273 -1.67 2.88 18.18
N ALA A 274 -2.23 2.44 17.05
CA ALA A 274 -2.97 1.18 16.95
C ALA A 274 -2.72 0.47 15.61
N LEU A 275 -2.86 -0.85 15.62
CA LEU A 275 -2.77 -1.73 14.47
C LEU A 275 -4.17 -2.20 14.08
N SER A 276 -4.58 -1.91 12.85
CA SER A 276 -5.83 -2.41 12.28
C SER A 276 -5.56 -3.57 11.34
N SER A 277 -6.37 -4.63 11.47
CA SER A 277 -6.39 -5.77 10.54
C SER A 277 -6.98 -5.43 9.16
N GLY A 278 -7.35 -4.16 8.95
CA GLY A 278 -7.86 -3.62 7.68
C GLY A 278 -9.39 -3.50 7.64
N GLY A 279 -9.90 -3.09 6.48
CA GLY A 279 -11.32 -2.79 6.26
C GLY A 279 -11.53 -1.40 5.69
N ASP A 280 -12.80 -1.00 5.58
CA ASP A 280 -13.17 0.34 5.09
C ASP A 280 -13.06 1.36 6.22
N LEU A 281 -11.83 1.77 6.54
CA LEU A 281 -11.53 2.76 7.59
C LEU A 281 -12.22 4.10 7.36
N GLY A 282 -12.59 4.43 6.12
CA GLY A 282 -13.36 5.64 5.81
C GLY A 282 -14.74 5.67 6.47
N ARG A 283 -15.20 4.53 7.03
CA ARG A 283 -16.44 4.44 7.82
C ARG A 283 -16.28 4.92 9.26
N MET A 284 -15.06 5.02 9.78
CA MET A 284 -14.81 5.52 11.13
C MET A 284 -14.95 7.05 11.16
N SER A 285 -15.69 7.55 12.14
CA SER A 285 -15.90 8.98 12.38
C SER A 285 -14.59 9.70 12.68
N SER A 286 -13.76 9.14 13.57
CA SER A 286 -12.45 9.67 13.93
C SER A 286 -11.50 9.83 12.73
N ILE A 287 -11.54 8.88 11.78
CA ILE A 287 -10.77 8.94 10.53
C ILE A 287 -11.29 10.05 9.60
N ARG A 288 -12.62 10.20 9.47
CA ARG A 288 -13.23 11.24 8.63
C ARG A 288 -13.02 12.64 9.17
N GLU A 289 -13.08 12.80 10.49
CA GLU A 289 -12.85 14.06 11.19
C GLU A 289 -11.36 14.40 11.27
N GLY A 290 -10.49 13.43 11.02
CA GLY A 290 -9.04 13.60 11.01
C GLY A 290 -8.39 13.57 12.39
N THR A 291 -9.16 13.30 13.45
CA THR A 291 -8.68 13.17 14.83
C THR A 291 -7.86 11.89 15.04
N THR A 292 -8.13 10.86 14.23
CA THR A 292 -7.30 9.66 14.07
C THR A 292 -6.89 9.52 12.61
N ARG A 293 -5.66 9.06 12.34
CA ARG A 293 -5.09 9.03 10.99
C ARG A 293 -4.40 7.71 10.69
N VAL A 294 -4.38 7.32 9.42
CA VAL A 294 -3.55 6.22 8.93
C VAL A 294 -2.12 6.73 8.73
N GLN A 295 -1.16 6.20 9.48
CA GLN A 295 0.24 6.58 9.40
C GLN A 295 1.13 5.45 9.88
N ASP A 296 2.17 5.12 9.12
CA ASP A 296 3.19 4.14 9.55
C ASP A 296 3.87 4.57 10.85
N VAL A 297 4.12 3.62 11.75
CA VAL A 297 4.72 3.86 13.06
C VAL A 297 6.11 4.49 12.96
N GLY A 298 6.90 4.18 11.94
CA GLY A 298 8.19 4.83 11.74
C GLY A 298 8.05 6.32 11.44
N SER A 299 7.00 6.73 10.72
CA SER A 299 6.68 8.15 10.54
C SER A 299 6.19 8.82 11.83
N GLN A 300 5.50 8.08 12.70
CA GLN A 300 5.06 8.58 14.01
C GLN A 300 6.26 8.82 14.93
N LEU A 301 7.20 7.86 14.98
CA LEU A 301 8.41 7.92 15.80
C LEU A 301 9.30 9.11 15.43
N VAL A 302 9.62 9.31 14.14
CA VAL A 302 10.50 10.42 13.72
C VAL A 302 9.88 11.80 13.98
N ALA A 303 8.57 11.93 13.81
CA ALA A 303 7.86 13.19 14.11
C ALA A 303 7.85 13.49 15.61
N ARG A 304 7.66 12.47 16.46
CA ARG A 304 7.77 12.63 17.92
C ARG A 304 9.20 12.88 18.36
N ALA A 305 10.19 12.21 17.75
CA ALA A 305 11.59 12.39 18.09
C ALA A 305 12.05 13.84 17.87
N VAL A 306 11.68 14.46 16.74
CA VAL A 306 12.01 15.89 16.51
C VAL A 306 11.28 16.82 17.46
N ALA A 307 10.01 16.55 17.79
CA ALA A 307 9.24 17.32 18.76
C ALA A 307 9.82 17.20 20.18
N GLY A 308 10.36 16.02 20.54
CA GLY A 308 10.88 15.73 21.88
C GLY A 308 12.32 16.19 22.15
N VAL A 309 13.04 16.74 21.15
CA VAL A 309 14.42 17.22 21.38
C VAL A 309 14.43 18.40 22.34
N ASP A 310 15.27 18.37 23.37
CA ASP A 310 15.46 19.52 24.25
C ASP A 310 16.29 20.62 23.55
N LEU A 311 15.71 21.81 23.42
CA LEU A 311 16.37 23.01 22.89
C LEU A 311 17.03 23.85 23.99
N GLY A 312 16.84 23.51 25.28
CA GLY A 312 17.48 24.12 26.43
C GLY A 312 16.95 25.50 26.85
N GLN A 313 16.19 26.20 26.00
CA GLN A 313 15.57 27.49 26.33
C GLN A 313 14.14 27.57 25.82
N ALA A 314 13.20 27.88 26.72
CA ALA A 314 11.82 28.15 26.34
C ALA A 314 11.71 29.53 25.67
N THR A 315 11.11 29.58 24.48
CA THR A 315 10.80 30.83 23.78
C THR A 315 9.60 31.54 24.44
N GLN A 316 9.71 32.85 24.69
CA GLN A 316 8.62 33.63 25.32
C GLN A 316 7.32 33.64 24.51
N ASP A 317 7.42 33.56 23.17
CA ASP A 317 6.28 33.63 22.23
C ASP A 317 5.83 32.23 21.72
N GLY A 318 6.31 31.15 22.34
CA GLY A 318 6.12 29.79 21.83
C GLY A 318 7.02 29.47 20.63
N GLU A 319 7.30 28.18 20.43
CA GLU A 319 8.18 27.74 19.35
C GLU A 319 7.50 27.83 17.97
N LYS A 320 8.32 28.00 16.93
CA LYS A 320 7.89 27.96 15.52
C LYS A 320 8.47 26.73 14.85
N TRP A 321 7.61 25.85 14.37
CA TRP A 321 7.97 24.60 13.73
C TRP A 321 7.72 24.68 12.23
N LEU A 322 8.51 23.95 11.46
CA LEU A 322 8.40 23.86 10.01
C LEU A 322 8.36 22.39 9.57
N ASP A 323 7.35 22.01 8.79
CA ASP A 323 7.41 20.82 7.93
C ASP A 323 7.70 21.28 6.50
N LEU A 324 8.96 21.12 6.06
CA LEU A 324 9.45 21.70 4.81
C LEU A 324 8.87 21.01 3.56
N CYS A 325 8.47 19.75 3.69
CA CYS A 325 8.02 18.88 2.60
C CYS A 325 6.75 18.12 3.00
N ALA A 326 5.70 18.87 3.35
CA ALA A 326 4.58 18.38 4.14
C ALA A 326 3.66 17.37 3.43
N GLY A 327 3.59 17.34 2.10
CA GLY A 327 2.59 16.55 1.38
C GLY A 327 2.74 15.03 1.60
N PRO A 328 1.64 14.27 1.79
CA PRO A 328 0.23 14.67 1.79
C PRO A 328 -0.32 15.12 3.18
N GLY A 329 0.53 15.38 4.17
CA GLY A 329 0.15 15.99 5.44
C GLY A 329 0.09 15.04 6.64
N GLY A 330 0.55 13.78 6.49
CA GLY A 330 0.54 12.81 7.60
C GLY A 330 1.43 13.25 8.77
N LYS A 331 2.71 13.55 8.51
CA LYS A 331 3.65 14.03 9.52
C LYS A 331 3.30 15.45 9.99
N ALA A 332 2.92 16.33 9.06
CA ALA A 332 2.42 17.67 9.38
C ALA A 332 1.26 17.66 10.40
N ALA A 333 0.26 16.78 10.25
CA ALA A 333 -0.86 16.70 11.19
C ALA A 333 -0.42 16.27 12.60
N LEU A 334 0.46 15.28 12.70
CA LEU A 334 1.01 14.84 13.97
C LEU A 334 1.89 15.92 14.61
N LEU A 335 2.75 16.58 13.84
CA LEU A 335 3.57 17.70 14.30
C LEU A 335 2.72 18.89 14.73
N ALA A 336 1.65 19.22 14.02
CA ALA A 336 0.77 20.33 14.38
C ALA A 336 0.02 20.06 15.69
N ALA A 337 -0.42 18.82 15.91
CA ALA A 337 -1.05 18.42 17.18
C ALA A 337 -0.06 18.50 18.35
N LEU A 338 1.18 18.04 18.16
CA LEU A 338 2.25 18.15 19.16
C LEU A 338 2.62 19.61 19.43
N ALA A 339 2.82 20.41 18.38
CA ALA A 339 3.10 21.84 18.50
C ALA A 339 2.00 22.56 19.28
N HIS A 340 0.74 22.29 18.96
CA HIS A 340 -0.40 22.88 19.65
C HIS A 340 -0.39 22.56 21.16
N GLN A 341 -0.09 21.32 21.56
CA GLN A 341 0.01 20.94 22.98
C GLN A 341 1.11 21.69 23.73
N GLU A 342 2.18 22.07 23.03
CA GLU A 342 3.32 22.81 23.58
C GLU A 342 3.17 24.34 23.47
N GLY A 343 2.06 24.83 22.92
CA GLY A 343 1.87 26.26 22.66
C GLY A 343 2.72 26.81 21.51
N ALA A 344 3.18 25.93 20.62
CA ALA A 344 3.94 26.23 19.41
C ALA A 344 3.02 26.29 18.17
N THR A 345 3.58 26.75 17.04
CA THR A 345 2.87 26.83 15.76
C THR A 345 3.61 26.10 14.64
N LEU A 346 2.88 25.52 13.68
CA LEU A 346 3.47 24.82 12.53
C LEU A 346 3.27 25.58 11.22
N LEU A 347 4.33 25.82 10.46
CA LEU A 347 4.26 26.12 9.03
C LEU A 347 4.47 24.83 8.23
N ALA A 348 3.49 24.45 7.39
CA ALA A 348 3.62 23.32 6.49
C ALA A 348 3.83 23.80 5.05
N ASN A 349 4.93 23.41 4.42
CA ASN A 349 5.28 23.80 3.06
C ASN A 349 5.06 22.66 2.07
N GLU A 350 4.39 22.94 0.94
CA GLU A 350 4.21 21.96 -0.15
C GLU A 350 4.18 22.68 -1.52
N PRO A 351 5.07 22.34 -2.47
CA PRO A 351 5.15 23.04 -3.76
C PRO A 351 3.94 22.81 -4.68
N ALA A 352 3.27 21.66 -4.57
CA ALA A 352 2.15 21.33 -5.45
C ALA A 352 0.81 21.72 -4.82
N GLU A 353 0.07 22.66 -5.43
CA GLU A 353 -1.23 23.15 -4.91
C GLU A 353 -2.22 22.03 -4.55
N HIS A 354 -2.32 20.98 -5.37
CA HIS A 354 -3.23 19.87 -5.11
C HIS A 354 -2.82 19.06 -3.87
N ARG A 355 -1.51 18.90 -3.60
CA ARG A 355 -1.01 18.25 -2.37
C ARG A 355 -1.12 19.18 -1.18
N ALA A 356 -0.92 20.48 -1.34
CA ALA A 356 -1.12 21.46 -0.29
C ALA A 356 -2.56 21.46 0.23
N LYS A 357 -3.55 21.26 -0.66
CA LYS A 357 -4.95 21.03 -0.25
C LYS A 357 -5.12 19.78 0.61
N LEU A 358 -4.41 18.68 0.30
CA LEU A 358 -4.41 17.48 1.14
C LEU A 358 -3.77 17.76 2.50
N VAL A 359 -2.71 18.57 2.55
CA VAL A 359 -2.08 19.02 3.80
C VAL A 359 -3.07 19.82 4.64
N SER A 360 -3.76 20.82 4.06
CA SER A 360 -4.79 21.59 4.79
C SER A 360 -5.93 20.70 5.30
N GLN A 361 -6.36 19.70 4.52
CA GLN A 361 -7.34 18.71 4.97
C GLN A 361 -6.79 17.81 6.08
N ALA A 362 -5.51 17.49 6.06
CA ALA A 362 -4.88 16.70 7.10
C ALA A 362 -4.79 17.46 8.44
N LEU A 363 -4.61 18.78 8.38
CA LEU A 363 -4.50 19.68 9.52
C LEU A 363 -5.83 20.12 10.10
N SER A 364 -6.97 19.88 9.42
CA SER A 364 -8.26 20.48 9.79
C SER A 364 -8.80 20.10 11.17
N ALA A 365 -8.32 18.99 11.74
CA ALA A 365 -8.67 18.57 13.09
C ALA A 365 -7.94 19.37 14.19
N VAL A 366 -6.81 19.99 13.85
CA VAL A 366 -5.99 20.79 14.77
C VAL A 366 -6.49 22.25 14.73
N PRO A 367 -6.55 22.96 15.88
CA PRO A 367 -6.96 24.36 15.93
C PRO A 367 -6.26 25.25 14.90
N ALA A 368 -7.05 26.07 14.20
CA ALA A 368 -6.62 26.79 13.00
C ALA A 368 -5.61 27.92 13.28
N ASP A 369 -5.44 28.33 14.53
CA ASP A 369 -4.42 29.29 14.97
C ASP A 369 -3.04 28.64 15.19
N SER A 370 -2.99 27.31 15.20
CA SER A 370 -1.78 26.53 15.51
C SER A 370 -0.99 26.12 14.26
N TRP A 371 -1.51 26.40 13.05
CA TRP A 371 -0.84 26.03 11.81
C TRP A 371 -1.13 26.97 10.64
N THR A 372 -0.22 26.99 9.67
CA THR A 372 -0.40 27.64 8.36
C THR A 372 0.16 26.76 7.24
N VAL A 373 -0.32 26.94 6.01
CA VAL A 373 0.16 26.20 4.83
C VAL A 373 0.74 27.18 3.81
N ARG A 374 1.98 26.95 3.39
CA ARG A 374 2.65 27.65 2.30
C ARG A 374 2.67 26.77 1.05
N VAL A 375 2.25 27.34 -0.08
CA VAL A 375 2.46 26.72 -1.40
C VAL A 375 3.71 27.32 -2.01
N GLY A 376 4.79 26.55 -2.08
CA GLY A 376 6.04 27.01 -2.68
C GLY A 376 7.16 25.99 -2.60
N ASP A 377 8.24 26.26 -3.32
CA ASP A 377 9.42 25.40 -3.30
C ASP A 377 10.08 25.45 -1.91
N GLY A 378 10.40 24.27 -1.37
CA GLY A 378 11.09 24.16 -0.08
C GLY A 378 12.52 24.72 -0.14
N ARG A 379 13.12 24.77 -1.32
CA ARG A 379 14.48 25.31 -1.52
C ARG A 379 14.59 26.82 -1.26
N ASP A 380 13.47 27.53 -1.34
CA ASP A 380 13.43 28.98 -1.14
C ASP A 380 13.20 29.39 0.32
N VAL A 381 12.73 28.47 1.18
CA VAL A 381 12.31 28.79 2.56
C VAL A 381 13.44 29.37 3.41
N GLY A 382 14.64 28.79 3.37
CA GLY A 382 15.79 29.30 4.13
C GLY A 382 16.22 30.70 3.72
N LYS A 383 15.95 31.11 2.48
CA LYS A 383 16.22 32.46 1.99
C LYS A 383 15.10 33.44 2.33
N GLU A 384 13.84 33.01 2.25
CA GLU A 384 12.67 33.84 2.51
C GLU A 384 12.39 34.04 4.00
N GLN A 385 12.69 33.04 4.82
CA GLN A 385 12.44 33.00 6.25
C GLN A 385 13.70 32.50 6.99
N PRO A 386 14.84 33.22 6.86
CA PRO A 386 16.08 32.82 7.52
C PRO A 386 15.91 32.87 9.04
N GLU A 387 16.43 31.86 9.73
CA GLU A 387 16.46 31.79 11.20
C GLU A 387 15.09 32.06 11.86
N ALA A 388 14.01 31.58 11.24
CA ALA A 388 12.65 31.82 11.68
C ALA A 388 12.09 30.70 12.57
N PHE A 389 12.66 29.50 12.49
CA PHE A 389 12.10 28.29 13.10
C PHE A 389 13.01 27.72 14.19
N ASP A 390 12.39 27.19 15.25
CA ASP A 390 13.05 26.50 16.35
C ASP A 390 13.27 25.02 16.00
N ARG A 391 12.31 24.43 15.27
CA ARG A 391 12.36 23.04 14.79
C ARG A 391 11.97 22.95 13.32
N VAL A 392 12.73 22.18 12.55
CA VAL A 392 12.43 21.92 11.13
C VAL A 392 12.45 20.43 10.86
N LEU A 393 11.32 19.86 10.46
CA LEU A 393 11.26 18.54 9.82
C LEU A 393 11.44 18.72 8.30
N VAL A 394 12.40 18.01 7.72
CA VAL A 394 12.60 17.91 6.29
C VAL A 394 12.50 16.45 5.85
N ASP A 395 11.26 16.01 5.61
CA ASP A 395 10.92 14.71 5.03
C ASP A 395 11.10 14.77 3.51
N VAL A 396 12.34 14.62 3.05
CA VAL A 396 12.70 14.91 1.66
C VAL A 396 12.04 13.94 0.67
N PRO A 397 11.74 14.39 -0.56
CA PRO A 397 11.42 13.49 -1.67
C PRO A 397 12.51 12.41 -1.83
N CYS A 398 12.09 11.15 -1.71
CA CYS A 398 12.98 9.99 -1.64
C CYS A 398 12.58 8.93 -2.70
N SER A 399 13.46 7.97 -2.97
CA SER A 399 13.19 6.84 -3.86
C SER A 399 12.01 5.96 -3.38
N GLY A 400 11.77 5.96 -2.07
CA GLY A 400 10.71 5.20 -1.41
C GLY A 400 11.06 3.72 -1.23
N LEU A 401 12.35 3.36 -1.33
CA LEU A 401 12.81 1.98 -1.20
C LEU A 401 12.49 1.34 0.16
N GLY A 402 12.24 2.13 1.20
CA GLY A 402 11.85 1.66 2.53
C GLY A 402 10.37 1.32 2.68
N ALA A 403 9.52 1.73 1.74
CA ALA A 403 8.06 1.58 1.82
C ALA A 403 7.47 0.67 0.72
N LEU A 404 8.30 -0.17 0.09
CA LEU A 404 7.91 -0.98 -1.06
C LEU A 404 6.79 -1.98 -0.74
N ARG A 405 6.73 -2.54 0.48
CA ARG A 405 5.59 -3.39 0.91
C ARG A 405 4.21 -2.75 0.74
N ARG A 406 4.11 -1.41 0.81
CA ARG A 406 2.84 -0.67 0.62
C ARG A 406 2.55 -0.34 -0.83
N ARG A 407 3.57 -0.37 -1.69
CA ARG A 407 3.50 -0.06 -3.12
C ARG A 407 4.40 -1.02 -3.91
N PRO A 408 4.08 -2.32 -3.93
CA PRO A 408 4.95 -3.35 -4.47
C PRO A 408 5.31 -3.13 -5.95
N GLU A 409 4.43 -2.50 -6.72
CA GLU A 409 4.69 -2.09 -8.10
C GLU A 409 5.90 -1.14 -8.23
N SER A 410 6.18 -0.34 -7.21
CA SER A 410 7.24 0.69 -7.26
C SER A 410 8.61 0.07 -7.43
N ARG A 411 8.84 -1.12 -6.87
CA ARG A 411 10.14 -1.79 -6.94
C ARG A 411 10.53 -2.13 -8.39
N TRP A 412 9.55 -2.31 -9.28
CA TRP A 412 9.76 -2.61 -10.71
C TRP A 412 9.87 -1.36 -11.60
N ARG A 413 9.48 -0.19 -11.09
CA ARG A 413 9.56 1.09 -11.80
C ARG A 413 10.83 1.86 -11.49
N ARG A 414 11.36 1.67 -10.28
CA ARG A 414 12.58 2.31 -9.83
C ARG A 414 13.79 1.74 -10.55
N THR A 415 14.76 2.62 -10.77
CA THR A 415 16.04 2.35 -11.38
C THR A 415 17.16 2.94 -10.52
N PRO A 416 18.41 2.47 -10.68
CA PRO A 416 19.55 3.09 -10.00
C PRO A 416 19.72 4.59 -10.31
N LYS A 417 19.22 5.06 -11.47
CA LYS A 417 19.30 6.47 -11.87
C LYS A 417 18.44 7.37 -10.96
N ASP A 418 17.29 6.88 -10.51
CA ASP A 418 16.40 7.64 -9.60
C ASP A 418 17.13 8.08 -8.32
N LEU A 419 18.04 7.25 -7.80
CA LEU A 419 18.85 7.57 -6.62
C LEU A 419 19.83 8.71 -6.88
N ALA A 420 20.45 8.72 -8.07
CA ALA A 420 21.42 9.74 -8.46
C ALA A 420 20.75 11.11 -8.67
N ASP A 421 19.56 11.11 -9.26
CA ASP A 421 18.82 12.33 -9.59
C ASP A 421 18.25 13.03 -8.34
N LEU A 422 17.97 12.29 -7.25
CA LEU A 422 17.39 12.84 -6.01
C LEU A 422 18.42 13.49 -5.08
N GLY A 423 19.67 13.02 -5.06
CA GLY A 423 20.68 13.50 -4.13
C GLY A 423 20.91 15.03 -4.15
N PRO A 424 21.05 15.69 -5.33
CA PRO A 424 21.20 17.14 -5.38
C PRO A 424 20.02 17.88 -4.74
N LEU A 425 18.78 17.49 -5.06
CA LEU A 425 17.58 18.08 -4.49
C LEU A 425 17.52 17.91 -2.97
N GLN A 426 17.85 16.73 -2.46
CA GLN A 426 17.87 16.46 -1.01
C GLN A 426 18.88 17.35 -0.28
N ARG A 427 20.06 17.60 -0.86
CA ARG A 427 21.04 18.55 -0.30
C ARG A 427 20.55 20.00 -0.35
N GLU A 428 19.90 20.42 -1.44
CA GLU A 428 19.32 21.76 -1.56
C GLU A 428 18.24 22.00 -0.48
N LEU A 429 17.35 21.02 -0.29
CA LEU A 429 16.30 21.08 0.74
C LEU A 429 16.87 21.06 2.16
N LEU A 430 17.88 20.22 2.43
CA LEU A 430 18.54 20.19 3.74
C LEU A 430 19.26 21.52 4.04
N ASN A 431 19.95 22.12 3.08
CA ASN A 431 20.56 23.44 3.28
C ASN A 431 19.51 24.52 3.53
N SER A 432 18.40 24.54 2.78
CA SER A 432 17.28 25.45 3.02
C SER A 432 16.69 25.30 4.43
N ALA A 433 16.52 24.05 4.90
CA ALA A 433 16.07 23.77 6.27
C ALA A 433 17.02 24.31 7.33
N ILE A 434 18.33 24.16 7.11
CA ILE A 434 19.38 24.67 8.01
C ILE A 434 19.45 26.20 8.00
N ASP A 435 19.25 26.85 6.86
CA ASP A 435 19.23 28.32 6.79
C ASP A 435 17.96 28.89 7.44
N ALA A 436 16.85 28.15 7.41
CA ALA A 436 15.59 28.52 8.05
C ALA A 436 15.60 28.34 9.58
N VAL A 437 16.45 27.47 10.13
CA VAL A 437 16.49 27.20 11.57
C VAL A 437 17.31 28.26 12.33
N LYS A 438 16.83 28.66 13.51
CA LYS A 438 17.52 29.56 14.43
C LYS A 438 18.81 28.92 14.98
N PRO A 439 19.81 29.71 15.38
CA PRO A 439 20.87 29.24 16.27
C PRO A 439 20.27 28.57 17.52
N GLY A 440 20.78 27.40 17.89
CA GLY A 440 20.25 26.53 18.94
C GLY A 440 19.08 25.62 18.51
N GLY A 441 18.43 25.92 17.38
CA GLY A 441 17.32 25.12 16.85
C GLY A 441 17.78 23.84 16.14
N VAL A 442 16.82 22.96 15.85
CA VAL A 442 17.08 21.60 15.36
C VAL A 442 16.40 21.32 14.02
N VAL A 443 17.13 20.67 13.11
CA VAL A 443 16.66 20.13 11.84
C VAL A 443 16.64 18.62 11.90
N ALA A 444 15.51 18.00 11.58
CA ALA A 444 15.35 16.58 11.39
C ALA A 444 15.32 16.26 9.89
N TYR A 445 16.39 15.67 9.39
CA TYR A 445 16.45 15.10 8.04
C TYR A 445 15.87 13.69 8.05
N VAL A 446 14.79 13.49 7.29
CA VAL A 446 14.05 12.22 7.28
C VAL A 446 13.90 11.71 5.87
N THR A 447 14.09 10.40 5.68
CA THR A 447 13.74 9.75 4.42
C THR A 447 13.06 8.40 4.63
N CYS A 448 12.21 8.07 3.66
CA CYS A 448 11.58 6.76 3.46
C CYS A 448 12.46 5.75 2.70
N SER A 449 13.78 5.92 2.73
CA SER A 449 14.75 5.08 2.02
C SER A 449 15.88 4.70 2.96
N PRO A 450 16.34 3.43 2.99
CA PRO A 450 17.53 3.07 3.74
C PRO A 450 18.82 3.33 2.95
N HIS A 451 18.73 3.71 1.67
CA HIS A 451 19.89 3.74 0.78
C HIS A 451 20.91 4.83 1.17
N PRO A 452 22.20 4.50 1.34
CA PRO A 452 23.23 5.46 1.79
C PRO A 452 23.29 6.76 0.98
N ALA A 453 23.07 6.69 -0.33
CA ALA A 453 23.07 7.86 -1.21
C ALA A 453 21.99 8.90 -0.89
N GLU A 454 20.93 8.49 -0.18
CA GLU A 454 19.82 9.36 0.25
C GLU A 454 19.82 9.60 1.76
N THR A 455 20.66 8.89 2.51
CA THR A 455 20.70 8.95 3.98
C THR A 455 22.00 9.59 4.46
N THR A 456 22.96 8.79 4.89
CA THR A 456 24.21 9.23 5.52
C THR A 456 25.09 10.04 4.56
N ALA A 457 25.05 9.78 3.25
CA ALA A 457 25.84 10.54 2.28
C ALA A 457 25.35 11.99 2.15
N VAL A 458 24.04 12.22 2.09
CA VAL A 458 23.46 13.57 2.02
C VAL A 458 23.81 14.37 3.27
N VAL A 459 23.60 13.77 4.45
CA VAL A 459 23.89 14.40 5.73
C VAL A 459 25.38 14.72 5.84
N SER A 460 26.26 13.77 5.53
CA SER A 460 27.71 13.97 5.56
C SER A 460 28.18 15.06 4.59
N ASP A 461 27.62 15.10 3.38
CA ASP A 461 27.97 16.09 2.35
C ASP A 461 27.64 17.53 2.79
N VAL A 462 26.55 17.70 3.54
CA VAL A 462 26.13 19.01 4.06
C VAL A 462 26.93 19.38 5.31
N LEU A 463 27.07 18.46 6.28
CA LEU A 463 27.81 18.72 7.52
C LEU A 463 29.28 19.08 7.26
N ARG A 464 29.95 18.43 6.31
CA ARG A 464 31.37 18.72 5.99
C ARG A 464 31.62 20.12 5.41
N LYS A 465 30.58 20.84 4.97
CA LYS A 465 30.69 22.16 4.37
C LYS A 465 30.35 23.30 5.35
N ARG A 466 30.01 22.96 6.60
CA ARG A 466 29.42 23.87 7.56
C ARG A 466 29.96 23.62 8.97
N ASP A 467 30.65 24.62 9.51
CA ASP A 467 31.22 24.55 10.87
C ASP A 467 30.22 24.96 11.95
N ASP A 468 29.07 25.53 11.56
CA ASP A 468 27.98 25.99 12.41
C ASP A 468 27.00 24.88 12.81
N LEU A 469 27.31 23.62 12.50
CA LEU A 469 26.42 22.48 12.75
C LEU A 469 27.02 21.47 13.72
N GLU A 470 26.15 20.84 14.49
CA GLU A 470 26.45 19.64 15.27
C GLU A 470 25.37 18.57 15.02
N GLN A 471 25.77 17.31 14.89
CA GLN A 471 24.83 16.22 14.77
C GLN A 471 24.45 15.71 16.17
N ILE A 472 23.16 15.53 16.42
CA ILE A 472 22.62 14.97 17.66
C ILE A 472 22.34 13.48 17.47
N ASP A 473 22.48 12.69 18.53
CA ASP A 473 22.14 11.27 18.54
C ASP A 473 20.63 11.05 18.26
N ALA A 474 20.33 10.70 17.01
CA ALA A 474 18.96 10.40 16.58
C ALA A 474 18.45 9.07 17.13
N GLY A 475 19.33 8.12 17.45
CA GLY A 475 18.95 6.84 18.07
C GLY A 475 18.37 7.07 19.45
N ALA A 476 19.09 7.82 20.29
CA ALA A 476 18.62 8.21 21.62
C ALA A 476 17.30 9.00 21.58
N ALA A 477 17.14 9.90 20.60
CA ALA A 477 15.89 10.66 20.43
C ALA A 477 14.70 9.77 20.06
N VAL A 478 14.90 8.76 19.21
CA VAL A 478 13.87 7.77 18.85
C VAL A 478 13.54 6.86 20.03
N ASP A 479 14.55 6.43 20.79
CA ASP A 479 14.35 5.60 21.98
C ASP A 479 13.54 6.32 23.05
N ALA A 480 13.82 7.62 23.27
CA ALA A 480 13.14 8.47 24.25
C ALA A 480 11.62 8.61 24.01
N VAL A 481 11.17 8.50 22.76
CA VAL A 481 9.74 8.58 22.39
C VAL A 481 9.11 7.20 22.14
N SER A 482 9.91 6.14 22.20
CA SER A 482 9.42 4.77 22.05
C SER A 482 8.88 4.23 23.36
N LEU A 483 7.88 3.35 23.29
CA LEU A 483 7.36 2.65 24.48
C LEU A 483 8.38 1.66 25.07
N SER A 484 9.28 1.13 24.23
CA SER A 484 10.30 0.17 24.65
C SER A 484 11.48 0.82 25.39
N GLY A 485 11.74 2.11 25.16
CA GLY A 485 12.92 2.83 25.64
C GLY A 485 14.26 2.39 25.02
N ASN A 486 14.26 1.39 24.11
CA ASN A 486 15.44 0.91 23.39
C ASN A 486 14.99 0.10 22.16
N LEU A 487 14.76 0.78 21.05
CA LEU A 487 14.39 0.16 19.77
C LEU A 487 15.58 -0.47 19.06
N GLY A 488 16.82 -0.11 19.42
CA GLY A 488 18.00 -0.55 18.69
C GLY A 488 18.06 -0.01 17.26
N ALA A 489 17.41 1.13 17.01
CA ALA A 489 17.37 1.78 15.70
C ALA A 489 18.61 2.66 15.43
N GLY A 490 19.37 2.99 16.48
CA GLY A 490 20.55 3.85 16.41
C GLY A 490 21.76 3.20 15.73
N HIS A 491 22.43 3.95 14.86
CA HIS A 491 23.75 3.64 14.34
C HIS A 491 24.57 4.93 14.21
N GLU A 492 25.72 4.98 14.90
CA GLU A 492 26.48 6.22 15.11
C GLU A 492 25.58 7.31 15.70
N LEU A 493 25.44 8.47 15.04
CA LEU A 493 24.55 9.57 15.43
C LEU A 493 23.22 9.59 14.64
N THR A 494 22.91 8.52 13.92
CA THR A 494 21.71 8.41 13.07
C THR A 494 20.78 7.31 13.59
N ALA A 495 19.53 7.31 13.13
CA ALA A 495 18.61 6.21 13.36
C ALA A 495 18.07 5.66 12.04
N GLN A 496 17.98 4.33 11.94
CA GLN A 496 17.41 3.62 10.81
C GLN A 496 16.43 2.55 11.31
N LEU A 497 15.15 2.79 11.05
CA LEU A 497 14.11 1.78 11.22
C LEU A 497 14.09 0.83 10.03
N TRP A 498 13.79 -0.43 10.33
CA TRP A 498 13.71 -1.56 9.39
C TRP A 498 12.40 -2.34 9.53
N PRO A 499 11.82 -2.83 8.41
CA PRO A 499 10.60 -3.64 8.43
C PRO A 499 10.73 -4.98 9.17
N HIS A 500 11.84 -5.70 9.01
CA HIS A 500 12.02 -7.02 9.65
C HIS A 500 12.36 -6.92 11.13
N VAL A 501 12.87 -5.77 11.58
CA VAL A 501 13.28 -5.56 12.98
C VAL A 501 12.16 -4.92 13.79
N HIS A 502 11.55 -3.86 13.26
CA HIS A 502 10.60 -3.03 14.00
C HIS A 502 9.18 -3.10 13.43
N GLN A 503 8.93 -3.90 12.40
CA GLN A 503 7.61 -4.01 11.75
C GLN A 503 7.07 -2.70 11.16
N THR A 504 7.88 -1.64 11.08
CA THR A 504 7.58 -0.35 10.44
C THR A 504 7.96 -0.37 8.96
N ASP A 505 7.68 0.71 8.23
CA ASP A 505 8.43 0.93 6.98
C ASP A 505 9.88 1.30 7.32
N ALA A 506 10.81 1.14 6.37
CA ALA A 506 12.16 1.63 6.61
C ALA A 506 12.17 3.17 6.63
N MET A 507 12.72 3.74 7.69
CA MET A 507 12.74 5.19 7.92
C MET A 507 14.11 5.60 8.47
N PHE A 508 14.74 6.56 7.82
CA PHE A 508 16.00 7.16 8.28
C PHE A 508 15.72 8.48 8.99
N LEU A 509 16.47 8.76 10.06
CA LEU A 509 16.48 10.03 10.77
C LEU A 509 17.93 10.45 11.08
N ALA A 510 18.24 11.71 10.75
CA ALA A 510 19.38 12.43 11.31
C ALA A 510 18.89 13.73 11.96
N LEU A 511 19.38 14.03 13.16
CA LEU A 511 19.10 15.25 13.88
C LEU A 511 20.33 16.16 13.84
N ILE A 512 20.15 17.42 13.46
CA ILE A 512 21.22 18.39 13.29
C ILE A 512 20.84 19.65 14.06
N ARG A 513 21.68 20.09 14.99
CA ARG A 513 21.50 21.37 15.69
C ARG A 513 22.39 22.43 15.04
N LYS A 514 21.84 23.63 14.87
CA LYS A 514 22.61 24.82 14.52
C LYS A 514 23.25 25.38 15.78
N LYS A 515 24.57 25.57 15.78
CA LYS A 515 25.29 26.09 16.95
C LYS A 515 24.81 27.52 17.29
N PRO A 516 24.83 27.91 18.58
CA PRO A 516 24.44 29.25 19.03
C PRO A 516 25.27 30.40 18.44
#